data_AF-A0A6J7GYD4-F1
#
_entry.id   AF-A0A6J7GYD4-F1
#
_cell.length_a   1.000
_cell.length_b   1.000
_cell.length_c   1.000
_cell.angle_alpha   90.00
_cell.angle_beta   90.00
_cell.angle_gamma   90.00
#
_symmetry.space_group_name_H-M   'P 1'
#
loop_
_entity.id
_entity.type
_entity.pdbx_description
1 polymer ?
#
loop_
_entity_poly.entity_id
_entity_poly.type
_entity_poly.pdbx_seq_one_letter_code
_entity_poly.pdbx_strand_id
1 'polypeptide(L)'
;MLLTFEGFEDRTQVERLRNTLLLAEVDIDAPGEDEDDFHDYQLIDARVELEDGTHIGVIREVLHLPAQDLLAIDREGMDELLIPFVRELVPVVDTKARRVVITPPVGMMEA
;
A
#
# COMPACT_ATOMS: atom_id res chain seq x y z
N MET A 1 -9.74 5.64 -22.63
CA MET A 1 -10.81 5.94 -21.66
C MET A 1 -11.50 7.24 -22.10
N LEU A 2 -12.83 7.33 -22.00
CA LEU A 2 -13.61 8.52 -22.34
C LEU A 2 -14.52 8.87 -21.15
N LEU A 3 -14.65 10.16 -20.85
CA LEU A 3 -15.44 10.68 -19.73
C LEU A 3 -16.42 11.74 -20.26
N THR A 4 -17.59 11.85 -19.63
CA THR A 4 -18.56 12.92 -19.86
C THR A 4 -18.81 13.62 -18.53
N PHE A 5 -18.83 14.94 -18.52
CA PHE A 5 -19.11 15.74 -17.33
C PHE A 5 -20.51 16.34 -17.41
N GLU A 6 -21.26 16.30 -16.31
CA GLU A 6 -22.54 16.99 -16.22
C GLU A 6 -22.34 18.50 -16.47
N GLY A 7 -23.20 19.10 -17.29
CA GLY A 7 -23.11 20.51 -17.70
C GLY A 7 -22.20 20.79 -18.89
N PHE A 8 -21.58 19.76 -19.50
CA PHE A 8 -20.78 19.87 -20.72
C PHE A 8 -21.35 18.98 -21.83
N GLU A 9 -22.26 19.53 -22.62
CA GLU A 9 -23.06 18.77 -23.60
C GLU A 9 -22.51 18.81 -25.02
N ASP A 10 -21.51 19.67 -25.29
CA ASP A 10 -20.92 19.80 -26.61
C ASP A 10 -19.39 19.89 -26.61
N ARG A 11 -18.80 19.65 -27.79
CA ARG A 11 -17.36 19.69 -28.01
C ARG A 11 -16.76 21.03 -27.56
N THR A 12 -17.39 22.15 -27.90
CA THR A 12 -16.86 23.49 -27.63
C THR A 12 -16.75 23.76 -26.13
N GLN A 13 -17.70 23.28 -25.33
CA GLN A 13 -17.66 23.40 -23.88
C GLN A 13 -16.54 22.54 -23.29
N VAL A 14 -16.41 21.27 -23.70
CA VAL A 14 -15.39 20.35 -23.18
C VAL A 14 -13.97 20.78 -23.58
N GLU A 15 -13.80 21.40 -24.74
CA GLU A 15 -12.49 21.93 -25.18
C GLU A 15 -11.88 22.93 -24.18
N ARG A 16 -12.71 23.64 -23.39
CA ARG A 16 -12.22 24.56 -22.35
C ARG A 16 -11.56 23.85 -21.17
N LEU A 17 -11.86 22.57 -20.97
CA LEU A 17 -11.26 21.74 -19.92
C LEU A 17 -9.96 21.07 -20.38
N ARG A 18 -9.56 21.24 -21.65
CA ARG A 18 -8.30 20.71 -22.16
C ARG A 18 -7.13 21.24 -21.33
N ASN A 19 -6.17 20.37 -21.01
CA ASN A 19 -5.01 20.68 -20.18
C ASN A 19 -5.34 21.12 -18.74
N THR A 20 -6.56 20.84 -18.26
CA THR A 20 -6.91 21.05 -16.86
C THR A 20 -6.59 19.78 -16.06
N LEU A 21 -6.04 19.94 -14.86
CA LEU A 21 -5.86 18.85 -13.90
C LEU A 21 -7.20 18.48 -13.28
N LEU A 22 -7.60 17.23 -13.43
CA LEU A 22 -8.73 16.65 -12.72
C LEU A 22 -8.21 16.05 -11.42
N LEU A 23 -8.67 16.57 -10.30
CA LEU A 23 -8.33 16.09 -8.96
C LEU A 23 -9.63 15.62 -8.28
N ALA A 24 -9.53 14.55 -7.49
CA ALA A 24 -10.60 14.12 -6.60
C ALA A 24 -10.04 14.14 -5.17
N GLU A 25 -10.84 14.60 -4.22
CA GLU A 25 -10.53 14.39 -2.81
C GLU A 25 -10.76 12.92 -2.49
N VAL A 26 -9.71 12.26 -2.00
CA VAL A 26 -9.76 10.86 -1.58
C VAL A 26 -9.56 10.84 -0.08
N ASP A 27 -10.46 10.16 0.63
CA ASP A 27 -10.24 9.85 2.03
C ASP A 27 -9.23 8.70 2.11
N ILE A 28 -8.00 9.03 2.48
CA ILE A 28 -6.90 8.08 2.60
C ILE A 28 -7.12 7.07 3.75
N ASP A 29 -7.96 7.42 4.72
CA ASP A 29 -8.27 6.54 5.84
C ASP A 29 -9.53 5.69 5.58
N ALA A 30 -10.16 5.84 4.41
CA ALA A 30 -11.27 5.01 4.02
C ALA A 30 -10.82 3.54 3.87
N PRO A 31 -11.59 2.57 4.40
CA PRO A 31 -11.31 1.17 4.16
C PRO A 31 -11.48 0.83 2.68
N GLY A 32 -10.69 -0.13 2.19
CA GLY A 32 -10.87 -0.71 0.86
C GLY A 32 -12.24 -1.37 0.69
N GLU A 33 -12.55 -1.80 -0.54
CA GLU A 33 -13.83 -2.45 -0.81
C GLU A 33 -13.93 -3.83 -0.11
N ASP A 34 -12.79 -4.49 0.06
CA ASP A 34 -12.63 -5.79 0.73
C ASP A 34 -11.60 -5.71 1.87
N GLU A 35 -11.65 -6.68 2.80
CA GLU A 35 -10.75 -6.75 3.97
C GLU A 35 -9.27 -6.94 3.61
N ASP A 36 -8.99 -7.44 2.40
CA ASP A 36 -7.63 -7.67 1.90
C ASP A 36 -7.20 -6.61 0.84
N ASP A 37 -8.02 -5.57 0.64
CA ASP A 37 -7.74 -4.49 -0.30
C ASP A 37 -7.08 -3.31 0.44
N PHE A 38 -5.78 -3.14 0.21
CA PHE A 38 -4.96 -2.14 0.88
C PHE A 38 -4.32 -1.22 -0.14
N HIS A 39 -4.34 0.08 0.15
CA HIS A 39 -3.53 1.02 -0.62
C HIS A 39 -2.12 1.13 -0.06
N ASP A 40 -1.12 1.26 -0.94
CA ASP A 40 0.29 1.36 -0.54
C ASP A 40 0.54 2.44 0.52
N TYR A 41 -0.11 3.60 0.38
CA TYR A 41 0.06 4.71 1.32
C TYR A 41 -0.52 4.43 2.71
N GLN A 42 -1.38 3.42 2.86
CA GLN A 42 -1.88 2.95 4.16
C GLN A 42 -0.87 1.99 4.82
N LEU A 43 0.03 1.39 4.03
CA LEU A 43 1.05 0.44 4.48
C LEU A 43 2.39 1.11 4.73
N ILE A 44 2.76 2.11 3.91
CA ILE A 44 4.00 2.88 4.10
C ILE A 44 4.02 3.52 5.50
N ASP A 45 5.21 3.48 6.13
CA ASP A 45 5.47 3.87 7.51
C ASP A 45 4.76 3.00 8.58
N ALA A 46 4.09 1.91 8.19
CA ALA A 46 3.53 0.99 9.18
C ALA A 46 4.63 0.26 9.95
N ARG A 47 4.42 0.13 11.26
CA ARG A 47 5.29 -0.63 12.15
C ARG A 47 5.13 -2.11 11.87
N VAL A 48 6.25 -2.79 11.60
CA VAL A 48 6.30 -4.24 11.39
C VAL A 48 6.78 -4.94 12.65
N GLU A 49 6.10 -6.02 13.01
CA GLU A 49 6.44 -6.87 14.16
C GLU A 49 6.15 -8.35 13.91
N LEU A 50 6.77 -9.22 14.71
CA LEU A 50 6.48 -10.66 14.75
C LEU A 50 5.24 -10.96 15.60
N GLU A 51 4.75 -12.20 15.52
CA GLU A 51 3.62 -12.68 16.33
C GLU A 51 3.84 -12.54 17.85
N ASP A 52 5.09 -12.53 18.30
CA ASP A 52 5.47 -12.34 19.71
C ASP A 52 5.55 -10.85 20.12
N GLY A 53 5.30 -9.92 19.19
CA GLY A 53 5.37 -8.47 19.40
C GLY A 53 6.77 -7.87 19.23
N THR A 54 7.78 -8.67 18.84
CA THR A 54 9.12 -8.16 18.55
C THR A 54 9.08 -7.23 17.35
N HIS A 55 9.56 -5.99 17.53
CA HIS A 55 9.64 -5.01 16.47
C HIS A 55 10.75 -5.38 15.47
N ILE A 56 10.43 -5.31 14.18
CA ILE A 56 11.35 -5.64 13.09
C ILE A 56 11.80 -4.37 12.35
N GLY A 57 10.88 -3.45 12.11
CA GLY A 57 11.17 -2.24 11.34
C GLY A 57 9.92 -1.53 10.86
N VAL A 58 10.06 -0.75 9.81
CA VAL A 58 8.96 0.00 9.18
C VAL A 58 8.88 -0.31 7.69
N ILE A 59 7.67 -0.32 7.14
CA ILE A 59 7.48 -0.50 5.69
C ILE A 59 7.93 0.78 4.98
N ARG A 60 8.92 0.67 4.11
CA ARG A 60 9.39 1.76 3.26
C ARG A 60 8.53 1.92 2.01
N GLU A 61 8.23 0.81 1.35
CA GLU A 61 7.46 0.78 0.11
C GLU A 61 6.86 -0.61 -0.16
N VAL A 62 5.91 -0.65 -1.10
CA VAL A 62 5.38 -1.90 -1.67
C VAL A 62 5.93 -2.03 -3.08
N LEU A 63 6.66 -3.11 -3.34
CA LEU A 63 7.27 -3.40 -4.63
C LEU A 63 6.32 -4.28 -5.46
N HIS A 64 5.71 -3.69 -6.50
CA HIS A 64 4.86 -4.42 -7.44
C HIS A 64 5.69 -5.14 -8.51
N LEU A 65 6.11 -6.37 -8.24
CA LEU A 65 6.84 -7.19 -9.20
C LEU A 65 5.88 -7.98 -10.10
N PRO A 66 6.31 -8.40 -11.31
CA PRO A 66 5.44 -9.15 -12.22
C PRO A 66 4.87 -10.46 -11.66
N ALA A 67 5.52 -11.05 -10.65
CA ALA A 67 5.12 -12.32 -10.04
C ALA A 67 4.25 -12.14 -8.79
N GLN A 68 4.59 -11.17 -7.93
CA GLN A 68 3.93 -10.91 -6.65
C GLN A 68 4.41 -9.57 -6.08
N ASP A 69 3.64 -9.04 -5.14
CA ASP A 69 4.03 -7.85 -4.38
C ASP A 69 4.96 -8.22 -3.22
N LEU A 70 5.94 -7.36 -2.93
CA LEU A 70 6.83 -7.47 -1.77
C LEU A 70 6.71 -6.23 -0.88
N LEU A 71 6.67 -6.44 0.43
CA LEU A 71 6.89 -5.39 1.41
C LEU A 71 8.39 -5.19 1.60
N ALA A 72 8.85 -3.98 1.35
CA ALA A 72 10.21 -3.53 1.65
C ALA A 72 10.24 -2.94 3.07
N ILE A 73 10.96 -3.60 3.98
CA ILE A 73 11.00 -3.25 5.40
C ILE A 73 12.39 -2.75 5.76
N ASP A 74 12.46 -1.48 6.16
CA ASP A 74 13.67 -0.88 6.71
C ASP A 74 13.86 -1.34 8.16
N ARG A 75 14.97 -2.04 8.39
CA ARG A 75 15.38 -2.56 9.70
C ARG A 75 16.50 -1.69 10.27
N GLU A 76 16.40 -1.32 11.54
CA GLU A 76 17.38 -0.41 12.15
C GLU A 76 18.79 -1.03 12.19
N GLY A 77 19.72 -0.46 11.41
CA GLY A 77 21.11 -0.92 11.37
C GLY A 77 21.34 -2.27 10.67
N MET A 78 20.34 -2.78 9.93
CA MET A 78 20.43 -4.01 9.15
C MET A 78 20.05 -3.74 7.69
N ASP A 79 20.34 -4.70 6.81
CA ASP A 79 19.88 -4.62 5.42
C ASP A 79 18.35 -4.68 5.33
N GLU A 80 17.81 -4.12 4.26
CA GLU A 80 16.38 -4.19 3.96
C GLU A 80 15.87 -5.63 3.94
N LEU A 81 14.69 -5.84 4.51
CA LEU A 81 14.00 -7.13 4.47
C LEU A 81 12.84 -7.07 3.47
N LEU A 82 12.86 -7.98 2.50
CA LEU A 82 11.80 -8.11 1.50
C LEU A 82 10.91 -9.31 1.85
N ILE A 83 9.62 -9.05 2.11
CA ILE A 83 8.64 -10.11 2.43
C ILE A 83 7.53 -10.15 1.37
N PRO A 84 7.22 -11.32 0.79
CA PRO A 84 6.04 -11.48 -0.04
C PRO A 84 4.76 -11.05 0.67
N PHE A 85 3.98 -10.17 0.05
CA PHE A 85 2.75 -9.67 0.63
C PHE A 85 1.61 -10.67 0.41
N VAL A 86 1.68 -11.79 1.13
CA VAL A 86 0.70 -12.88 1.09
C VAL A 86 0.24 -13.21 2.50
N ARG A 87 -1.02 -13.63 2.64
CA ARG A 87 -1.67 -13.88 3.93
C ARG A 87 -0.95 -14.89 4.83
N GLU A 88 -0.20 -15.82 4.25
CA GLU A 88 0.61 -16.79 5.00
C GLU A 88 1.79 -16.13 5.73
N LEU A 89 2.39 -15.09 5.14
CA LEU A 89 3.53 -14.39 5.71
C LEU A 89 3.16 -13.08 6.38
N VAL A 90 2.02 -12.49 6.01
CA VAL A 90 1.50 -11.22 6.55
C VAL A 90 0.06 -11.45 7.01
N PRO A 91 -0.15 -12.18 8.11
CA PRO A 91 -1.49 -12.59 8.55
C PRO A 91 -2.35 -11.45 9.09
N VAL A 92 -1.75 -10.33 9.51
CA VAL A 92 -2.46 -9.21 10.13
C VAL A 92 -1.96 -7.88 9.58
N VAL A 93 -2.89 -7.09 9.05
CA VAL A 93 -2.68 -5.70 8.62
C VAL A 93 -3.71 -4.82 9.31
N ASP A 94 -3.25 -3.90 10.14
CA ASP A 94 -4.07 -2.89 10.80
C ASP A 94 -3.68 -1.51 10.26
N THR A 95 -4.41 -1.05 9.25
CA THR A 95 -4.18 0.25 8.60
C THR A 95 -4.49 1.42 9.54
N LYS A 96 -5.43 1.25 10.49
CA LYS A 96 -5.78 2.31 11.46
C LYS A 96 -4.69 2.51 12.50
N ALA A 97 -4.13 1.41 13.01
CA ALA A 97 -3.03 1.46 13.97
C ALA A 97 -1.66 1.60 13.31
N ARG A 98 -1.59 1.58 11.97
CA ARG A 98 -0.34 1.50 11.18
C ARG A 98 0.57 0.38 11.68
N ARG A 99 0.02 -0.82 11.77
CA ARG A 99 0.68 -2.00 12.32
C ARG A 99 0.51 -3.20 11.40
N VAL A 100 1.61 -3.90 11.14
CA VAL A 100 1.63 -5.12 10.33
C VAL A 100 2.35 -6.22 11.10
N VAL A 101 1.74 -7.40 11.17
CA VAL A 101 2.35 -8.60 11.78
C VAL A 101 2.83 -9.51 10.67
N ILE A 102 4.08 -9.96 10.77
CA ILE A 102 4.70 -10.88 9.83
C ILE A 102 5.07 -12.21 10.50
N THR A 103 5.00 -13.30 9.74
CA THR A 103 5.43 -14.65 10.16
C THR A 103 6.44 -15.19 9.14
N PRO A 104 7.64 -14.58 9.04
CA PRO A 104 8.65 -14.98 8.06
C PRO A 104 9.15 -16.42 8.33
N PRO A 105 9.46 -17.20 7.28
CA PRO A 105 10.03 -18.54 7.45
C PRO A 105 11.39 -18.49 8.15
N VAL A 106 11.72 -19.58 8.85
CA VAL A 106 13.03 -19.73 9.52
C VAL A 106 14.17 -19.50 8.53
N GLY A 107 15.13 -18.65 8.89
CA GLY A 107 16.29 -18.30 8.05
C GLY A 107 16.08 -17.10 7.10
N MET A 108 14.85 -16.59 6.94
CA MET A 108 14.58 -15.44 6.07
C MET A 108 15.15 -14.12 6.63
N MET A 109 15.25 -14.01 7.97
CA MET A 109 15.69 -12.79 8.65
C MET A 109 17.20 -12.74 8.94
N GLU A 110 17.94 -13.82 8.64
CA GLU A 110 19.34 -14.02 9.05
C GLU A 110 20.39 -13.53 8.02
N ALA A 111 19.93 -12.90 6.92
CA ALA A 111 20.79 -12.32 5.89
C ALA A 111 21.16 -10.86 6.22
#